data_AF-A7TAZ7-F1
#
_entry.id   AF-A7TAZ7-F1
#
_cell.length_a   1.000
_cell.length_b   1.000
_cell.length_c   1.000
_cell.angle_alpha   90.00
_cell.angle_beta   90.00
_cell.angle_gamma   90.00
#
_symmetry.space_group_name_H-M   'P 1'
#
loop_
_entity.id
_entity.type
_entity.pdbx_description
1 polymer ?
#
loop_
_entity_poly.entity_id
_entity_poly.type
_entity_poly.pdbx_seq_one_letter_code
_entity_poly.pdbx_strand_id
1 'polypeptide(L)'
;LVFQTGMVGYPESLTDPSYQSQVLILTYPLIGNYGAPEAKQDEHGLDLNFESHKIWAAALIVGDYIEEYSHWNAKRSLSTWLTEQGIPGISGIDTRALTKKIREKGTMLGKIVIDGTDPETVPFHDPNLENLVDIVSCKVRVK
;
A
#
# COMPACT_ATOMS: atom_id res chain seq x y z
N LEU A 1 -1.96 7.85 8.22
CA LEU A 1 -2.33 8.16 6.82
C LEU A 1 -1.18 8.92 6.18
N VAL A 2 -0.73 8.48 5.02
CA VAL A 2 0.33 9.15 4.24
C VAL A 2 -0.09 9.22 2.78
N PHE A 3 0.43 10.20 2.05
CA PHE A 3 0.21 10.31 0.60
C PHE A 3 1.53 10.29 -0.15
N GLN A 4 1.50 9.74 -1.36
CA GLN A 4 2.64 9.69 -2.26
C GLN A 4 2.30 10.38 -3.58
N THR A 5 3.21 11.24 -4.04
CA THR A 5 3.08 11.99 -5.29
C THR A 5 3.65 11.28 -6.52
N GLY A 6 4.10 10.04 -6.35
CA GLY A 6 4.56 9.18 -7.44
C GLY A 6 3.39 8.88 -8.39
N MET A 7 3.65 9.03 -9.70
CA MET A 7 2.65 8.74 -10.73
C MET A 7 2.71 7.29 -11.23
N VAL A 8 3.83 6.62 -10.98
CA VAL A 8 4.13 5.25 -11.41
C VAL A 8 4.82 4.51 -10.27
N GLY A 9 4.95 3.19 -10.42
CA GLY A 9 5.63 2.33 -9.46
C GLY A 9 4.82 2.03 -8.20
N TYR A 10 3.50 1.80 -8.32
CA TYR A 10 2.66 1.41 -7.19
C TYR A 10 3.01 0.01 -6.64
N PRO A 11 3.45 -1.00 -7.43
CA PRO A 11 3.91 -2.27 -6.85
C PRO A 11 5.15 -2.10 -5.98
N GLU A 12 6.13 -1.32 -6.45
CA GLU A 12 7.36 -0.99 -5.75
C GLU A 12 7.03 -0.18 -4.48
N SER A 13 6.15 0.82 -4.60
CA SER A 13 5.72 1.63 -3.46
C SER A 13 4.95 0.82 -2.41
N LEU A 14 4.11 -0.14 -2.81
CA LEU A 14 3.38 -1.01 -1.88
C LEU A 14 4.31 -1.99 -1.14
N THR A 15 5.41 -2.36 -1.77
CA THR A 15 6.41 -3.30 -1.22
C THR A 15 7.55 -2.61 -0.52
N ASP A 16 7.53 -1.28 -0.38
CA ASP A 16 8.49 -0.53 0.43
C ASP A 16 8.21 -0.73 1.94
N PRO A 17 9.16 -1.28 2.72
CA PRO A 17 9.03 -1.45 4.17
C PRO A 17 8.75 -0.17 4.96
N SER A 18 9.06 1.00 4.40
CA SER A 18 8.81 2.30 5.05
C SER A 18 7.32 2.57 5.30
N TYR A 19 6.43 1.93 4.55
CA TYR A 19 4.98 2.05 4.71
C TYR A 19 4.37 1.05 5.70
N GLN A 20 5.18 0.32 6.46
CA GLN A 20 4.69 -0.60 7.49
C GLN A 20 3.71 0.12 8.44
N SER A 21 2.52 -0.47 8.59
CA SER A 21 1.42 0.07 9.41
C SER A 21 0.86 1.43 8.95
N GLN A 22 1.16 1.87 7.72
CA GLN A 22 0.64 3.10 7.16
C GLN A 22 -0.39 2.83 6.07
N VAL A 23 -1.48 3.61 6.09
CA VAL A 23 -2.45 3.65 4.99
C VAL A 23 -1.91 4.59 3.91
N LEU A 24 -1.63 4.02 2.74
CA LEU A 24 -1.02 4.69 1.59
C LEU A 24 -2.09 5.28 0.67
N ILE A 25 -1.97 6.57 0.38
CA ILE A 25 -2.86 7.29 -0.54
C ILE A 25 -2.06 7.67 -1.78
N LEU A 26 -2.46 7.15 -2.94
CA LEU A 26 -1.83 7.52 -4.20
C LEU A 26 -2.53 8.74 -4.79
N THR A 27 -1.76 9.78 -5.07
CA THR A 27 -2.29 11.02 -5.65
C THR A 27 -2.60 10.89 -7.15
N TYR A 28 -1.96 9.95 -7.85
CA TYR A 28 -2.27 9.67 -9.24
C TYR A 28 -3.65 9.00 -9.33
N PRO A 29 -4.59 9.54 -10.13
CA PRO A 29 -5.98 9.10 -10.07
C PRO A 29 -6.18 7.70 -10.62
N LEU A 30 -5.42 7.26 -11.63
CA LEU A 30 -5.63 6.02 -12.34
C LEU A 30 -4.66 4.93 -11.87
N ILE A 31 -5.11 4.05 -10.99
CA ILE A 31 -4.26 3.00 -10.40
C ILE A 31 -4.73 1.61 -10.81
N GLY A 32 -3.79 0.70 -11.06
CA GLY A 32 -4.08 -0.69 -11.47
C GLY A 32 -3.90 -0.97 -12.96
N ASN A 33 -3.63 0.05 -13.78
CA ASN A 33 -3.50 -0.05 -15.24
C ASN A 33 -2.45 -1.06 -15.74
N TYR A 34 -1.40 -1.34 -14.97
CA TYR A 34 -0.39 -2.34 -15.34
C TYR A 34 -0.40 -3.59 -14.44
N GLY A 35 -1.45 -3.76 -13.62
CA GLY A 35 -1.62 -4.90 -12.74
C GLY A 35 -0.48 -5.08 -11.75
N ALA A 36 -0.33 -6.30 -11.25
CA ALA A 36 0.83 -6.70 -10.45
C ALA A 36 1.70 -7.70 -11.24
N PRO A 37 3.03 -7.53 -11.21
CA PRO A 37 3.95 -8.51 -11.75
C PRO A 37 3.99 -9.77 -10.87
N GLU A 38 4.63 -10.81 -11.37
CA GLU A 38 4.94 -12.01 -10.59
C GLU A 38 6.23 -11.82 -9.80
N ALA A 39 6.26 -12.40 -8.59
CA ALA A 39 7.46 -12.45 -7.77
C ALA A 39 8.47 -13.37 -8.46
N LYS A 40 9.61 -12.79 -8.83
CA LYS A 40 10.70 -13.50 -9.49
C LYS A 40 11.99 -13.08 -8.83
N GLN A 41 12.75 -14.07 -8.38
CA GLN A 41 14.03 -13.81 -7.74
C GLN A 41 15.17 -13.73 -8.75
N ASP A 42 16.14 -12.87 -8.47
CA ASP A 42 17.41 -12.82 -9.16
C ASP A 42 18.38 -13.92 -8.66
N GLU A 43 19.61 -13.90 -9.16
CA GLU A 43 20.66 -14.83 -8.76
C GLU A 43 21.10 -14.70 -7.28
N HIS A 44 20.72 -13.60 -6.64
CA HIS A 44 20.99 -13.31 -5.24
C HIS A 44 19.77 -13.60 -4.34
N GLY A 45 18.67 -14.10 -4.89
CA GLY A 45 17.45 -14.40 -4.15
C GLY A 45 16.58 -13.17 -3.85
N LEU A 46 16.85 -12.02 -4.48
CA LEU A 46 16.08 -10.78 -4.31
C LEU A 46 14.98 -10.68 -5.36
N ASP A 47 13.83 -10.13 -4.99
CA ASP A 47 12.74 -9.90 -5.94
C ASP A 47 13.14 -8.87 -7.01
N LEU A 48 12.95 -9.24 -8.27
CA LEU A 48 13.26 -8.42 -9.44
C LEU A 48 12.25 -7.29 -9.67
N ASN A 49 11.01 -7.48 -9.23
CA ASN A 49 9.89 -6.59 -9.53
C ASN A 49 9.33 -5.88 -8.29
N PHE A 50 9.87 -6.17 -7.10
CA PHE A 50 9.37 -5.66 -5.83
C PHE A 50 10.53 -5.21 -4.95
N GLU A 51 10.32 -4.19 -4.14
CA GLU A 51 11.33 -3.68 -3.19
C GLU A 51 11.46 -4.58 -1.95
N SER A 52 10.48 -5.47 -1.75
CA SER A 52 10.48 -6.44 -0.65
C SER A 52 9.55 -7.62 -0.94
N HIS A 53 9.65 -8.65 -0.08
CA HIS A 53 8.97 -9.93 -0.22
C HIS A 53 7.44 -9.90 -0.03
N LYS A 54 6.87 -8.77 0.42
CA LYS A 54 5.43 -8.60 0.65
C LYS A 54 5.01 -7.14 0.56
N ILE A 55 3.70 -6.91 0.54
CA ILE A 55 3.12 -5.57 0.72
C ILE A 55 3.27 -5.18 2.19
N TRP A 56 3.85 -4.01 2.44
CA TRP A 56 4.03 -3.47 3.79
C TRP A 56 2.99 -2.41 4.15
N ALA A 57 2.42 -1.73 3.15
CA ALA A 57 1.32 -0.79 3.38
C ALA A 57 0.14 -1.51 4.05
N ALA A 58 -0.41 -0.90 5.11
CA ALA A 58 -1.54 -1.46 5.85
C ALA A 58 -2.85 -1.42 5.06
N ALA A 59 -2.97 -0.45 4.16
CA ALA A 59 -4.10 -0.33 3.24
C ALA A 59 -3.74 0.60 2.09
N LEU A 60 -4.49 0.50 0.98
CA LEU A 60 -4.36 1.36 -0.18
C LEU A 60 -5.63 2.19 -0.41
N ILE A 61 -5.48 3.49 -0.65
CA ILE A 61 -6.56 4.40 -1.07
C ILE A 61 -6.20 5.02 -2.42
N VAL A 62 -7.12 4.88 -3.38
CA VAL A 62 -6.96 5.41 -4.74
C VAL A 62 -8.17 6.24 -5.17
N GLY A 63 -7.96 7.07 -6.18
CA GLY A 63 -9.03 7.81 -6.84
C GLY A 63 -9.90 6.86 -7.65
N ASP A 64 -9.39 6.38 -8.77
CA ASP A 64 -10.03 5.42 -9.65
C ASP A 64 -9.17 4.15 -9.78
N TYR A 65 -9.83 3.01 -9.66
CA TYR A 65 -9.21 1.71 -9.88
C TYR A 65 -9.54 1.20 -11.28
N ILE A 66 -8.50 0.80 -12.01
CA ILE A 66 -8.63 0.16 -13.33
C ILE A 66 -8.61 -1.35 -13.13
N GLU A 67 -9.75 -1.98 -13.38
CA GLU A 67 -9.93 -3.42 -13.24
C GLU A 67 -9.19 -4.22 -14.33
N GLU A 68 -9.29 -3.77 -15.58
CA GLU A 68 -8.60 -4.37 -16.71
C GLU A 68 -7.18 -3.81 -16.86
N TYR A 69 -6.19 -4.60 -16.46
CA TYR A 69 -4.79 -4.24 -16.60
C TYR A 69 -4.23 -4.63 -17.97
N SER A 70 -3.28 -3.83 -18.48
CA SER A 70 -2.57 -4.13 -19.72
C SER A 70 -1.10 -3.74 -19.61
N HIS A 71 -0.25 -4.74 -19.36
CA HIS A 71 1.20 -4.58 -19.36
C HIS A 71 1.86 -5.94 -19.60
N TRP A 72 2.98 -5.95 -20.34
CA TRP A 72 3.64 -7.20 -20.77
C TRP A 72 4.12 -8.07 -19.58
N ASN A 73 4.44 -7.43 -18.45
CA ASN A 73 4.90 -8.09 -17.24
C ASN A 73 3.77 -8.36 -16.23
N ALA A 74 2.53 -7.95 -16.52
CA ALA A 74 1.42 -8.15 -15.59
C ALA A 74 0.97 -9.61 -15.57
N LYS A 75 0.76 -10.16 -14.38
CA LYS A 75 0.31 -11.54 -14.18
C LYS A 75 -1.03 -11.65 -13.47
N ARG A 76 -1.40 -10.64 -12.69
CA ARG A 76 -2.67 -10.57 -11.96
C ARG A 76 -3.12 -9.12 -11.80
N SER A 77 -4.38 -8.93 -11.44
CA SER A 77 -4.90 -7.59 -11.13
C SER A 77 -4.35 -7.09 -9.79
N LEU A 78 -4.35 -5.78 -9.58
CA LEU A 78 -3.98 -5.19 -8.30
C LEU A 78 -4.93 -5.64 -7.18
N SER A 79 -6.24 -5.73 -7.47
CA SER A 79 -7.24 -6.21 -6.51
C SER A 79 -6.97 -7.66 -6.07
N THR A 80 -6.65 -8.54 -7.02
CA THR A 80 -6.28 -9.94 -6.72
C THR A 80 -5.04 -9.97 -5.83
N TRP A 81 -4.02 -9.19 -6.16
CA TRP A 81 -2.78 -9.15 -5.38
C TRP A 81 -2.98 -8.63 -3.95
N LEU A 82 -3.77 -7.56 -3.77
CA LEU A 82 -4.14 -7.05 -2.44
C LEU A 82 -4.91 -8.09 -1.63
N THR A 83 -5.86 -8.79 -2.27
CA THR A 83 -6.67 -9.83 -1.63
C THR A 83 -5.81 -11.01 -1.14
N GLU A 84 -4.87 -11.47 -1.97
CA GLU A 84 -3.94 -12.56 -1.61
C GLU A 84 -3.05 -12.22 -0.40
N GLN A 85 -2.67 -10.95 -0.25
CA GLN A 85 -1.85 -10.45 0.85
C GLN A 85 -2.68 -9.99 2.06
N GLY A 86 -4.00 -10.05 1.98
CA GLY A 86 -4.91 -9.60 3.04
C GLY A 86 -4.89 -8.09 3.28
N ILE A 87 -4.58 -7.29 2.25
CA ILE A 87 -4.48 -5.83 2.34
C ILE A 87 -5.77 -5.18 1.86
N PRO A 88 -6.46 -4.38 2.69
CA PRO A 88 -7.66 -3.66 2.27
C PRO A 88 -7.33 -2.53 1.29
N GLY A 89 -8.20 -2.35 0.30
CA GLY A 89 -8.13 -1.29 -0.70
C GLY A 89 -9.46 -0.54 -0.82
N ILE A 90 -9.42 0.78 -1.02
CA ILE A 90 -10.59 1.62 -1.30
C ILE A 90 -10.34 2.45 -2.55
N SER A 91 -11.29 2.42 -3.48
CA SER A 91 -11.37 3.30 -4.64
C SER A 91 -12.57 4.24 -4.55
N GLY A 92 -12.63 5.26 -5.41
CA GLY A 92 -13.71 6.25 -5.47
C GLY A 92 -13.57 7.39 -4.45
N ILE A 93 -12.38 7.56 -3.87
CA ILE A 93 -12.13 8.61 -2.88
C ILE A 93 -11.48 9.81 -3.57
N ASP A 94 -11.89 11.03 -3.21
CA ASP A 94 -11.15 12.24 -3.62
C ASP A 94 -9.80 12.31 -2.87
N THR A 95 -8.80 11.65 -3.45
CA THR A 95 -7.44 11.59 -2.91
C THR A 95 -6.78 12.97 -2.88
N ARG A 96 -7.21 13.91 -3.74
CA ARG A 96 -6.71 15.29 -3.76
C ARG A 96 -7.22 16.08 -2.56
N ALA A 97 -8.51 15.99 -2.25
CA ALA A 97 -9.07 16.60 -1.03
C ALA A 97 -8.44 15.99 0.23
N LEU A 98 -8.27 14.67 0.26
CA LEU A 98 -7.62 13.99 1.38
C LEU A 98 -6.16 14.42 1.55
N THR A 99 -5.41 14.52 0.45
CA THR A 99 -4.01 14.98 0.45
C THR A 99 -3.87 16.40 0.98
N LYS A 100 -4.76 17.33 0.57
CA LYS A 100 -4.77 18.70 1.11
C LYS A 100 -4.96 18.70 2.63
N LYS A 101 -5.92 17.93 3.13
CA LYS A 101 -6.22 17.81 4.56
C LYS A 101 -5.01 17.28 5.35
N ILE A 102 -4.32 16.27 4.83
CA ILE A 102 -3.11 15.71 5.47
C ILE A 102 -1.98 16.75 5.45
N ARG A 103 -1.77 17.43 4.32
CA ARG A 103 -0.72 18.46 4.20
C ARG A 103 -0.92 19.64 5.18
N GLU A 104 -2.16 20.03 5.45
CA GLU A 104 -2.47 21.13 6.38
C GLU A 104 -2.32 20.71 7.85
N LYS A 105 -2.66 19.46 8.19
CA LYS A 105 -2.69 18.98 9.58
C LYS A 105 -1.44 18.20 10.01
N GLY A 106 -0.57 17.83 9.07
CA GLY A 106 0.60 16.99 9.35
C GLY A 106 0.21 15.51 9.53
N THR A 107 0.86 14.84 10.49
CA THR A 107 0.60 13.42 10.75
C THR A 107 -0.82 13.19 11.23
N MET A 108 -1.58 12.40 10.47
CA MET A 108 -2.97 12.05 10.79
C MET A 108 -3.12 10.55 10.98
N LEU A 109 -3.70 10.17 12.11
CA LEU A 109 -4.24 8.82 12.29
C LEU A 109 -5.50 8.65 11.43
N GLY A 110 -5.71 7.44 10.94
CA GLY A 110 -6.85 7.10 10.12
C GLY A 110 -7.11 5.60 10.21
N LYS A 111 -8.37 5.23 10.03
CA LYS A 111 -8.84 3.85 10.02
C LYS A 111 -9.82 3.67 8.88
N ILE A 112 -9.84 2.47 8.32
CA ILE A 112 -10.84 2.04 7.37
C ILE A 112 -11.86 1.20 8.15
N VAL A 113 -13.13 1.55 8.04
CA VAL A 113 -14.22 0.85 8.72
C VAL A 113 -15.18 0.36 7.65
N ILE A 114 -15.48 -0.93 7.69
CA ILE A 114 -16.41 -1.58 6.77
C ILE A 114 -17.84 -1.25 7.23
N ASP A 115 -18.72 -1.04 6.28
CA ASP A 115 -20.14 -0.79 6.55
C ASP A 115 -20.73 -1.91 7.45
N GLY A 116 -21.60 -1.52 8.38
CA GLY A 116 -22.12 -2.38 9.43
C GLY A 116 -21.23 -2.54 10.67
N THR A 117 -20.02 -1.97 10.68
CA THR A 117 -19.18 -1.87 11.91
C THR A 117 -19.31 -0.47 12.50
N ASP A 118 -19.59 -0.38 13.80
CA ASP A 118 -19.61 0.91 14.51
C ASP A 118 -18.18 1.50 14.55
N PRO A 119 -17.92 2.66 13.92
CA PRO A 119 -16.60 3.27 13.93
C PRO A 119 -16.06 3.51 15.33
N GLU A 120 -16.90 3.81 16.33
CA GLU A 120 -16.43 4.11 17.70
C GLU A 120 -15.86 2.87 18.41
N THR A 121 -16.25 1.67 17.97
CA THR A 121 -15.73 0.41 18.52
C THR A 121 -14.33 0.06 18.02
N VAL A 122 -13.89 0.67 16.91
CA VAL A 122 -12.56 0.44 16.34
C VAL A 122 -11.59 1.51 16.86
N PRO A 123 -10.67 1.19 17.78
CA PRO A 123 -9.75 2.18 18.31
C PRO A 123 -8.79 2.69 17.23
N PHE A 124 -8.32 3.92 17.38
CA PHE A 124 -7.17 4.38 16.60
C PHE A 124 -5.91 3.67 17.10
N HIS A 125 -5.09 3.25 16.14
CA HIS A 125 -3.77 2.70 16.39
C HIS A 125 -2.73 3.70 15.90
N ASP A 126 -1.77 4.05 16.77
CA ASP A 126 -0.64 4.91 16.41
C ASP A 126 0.62 4.05 16.23
N PRO A 127 1.03 3.77 14.98
CA PRO A 127 2.20 2.94 14.71
C PRO A 127 3.51 3.60 15.14
N ASN A 128 3.53 4.92 15.37
CA ASN A 128 4.76 5.63 15.77
C ASN A 128 5.16 5.35 17.23
N LEU A 129 4.28 4.70 18.00
CA LEU A 129 4.58 4.24 19.36
C LEU A 129 5.32 2.90 19.37
N GLU A 130 5.43 2.22 18.23
CA GLU A 130 6.07 0.92 18.07
C GLU A 130 7.45 1.05 17.42
N ASN A 131 8.31 0.05 17.65
CA ASN A 131 9.59 -0.04 16.95
C ASN A 131 9.40 -0.65 15.55
N LEU A 132 8.98 0.17 14.60
CA LEU A 132 8.74 -0.24 13.22
C LEU A 132 10.00 -0.82 12.54
N VAL A 133 11.19 -0.32 12.91
CA VAL A 133 12.47 -0.81 12.38
C VAL A 133 12.70 -2.26 12.77
N ASP A 134 12.42 -2.62 14.02
CA ASP A 134 12.53 -4.01 14.44
C ASP A 134 11.53 -4.90 13.68
N ILE A 135 10.30 -4.45 13.46
CA ILE A 135 9.26 -5.22 12.76
C ILE A 135 9.67 -5.56 11.33
N VAL A 136 10.27 -4.61 10.61
CA VAL A 136 10.65 -4.81 9.19
C VAL A 136 12.04 -5.44 9.01
N SER A 137 12.88 -5.42 10.05
CA SER A 137 14.24 -5.91 9.98
C SER A 137 14.32 -7.44 9.84
N CYS A 138 15.34 -7.92 9.13
CA CYS A 138 15.64 -9.34 8.99
C CYS A 138 15.94 -9.96 10.37
N LYS A 139 15.16 -10.97 10.77
CA LYS A 139 15.35 -11.65 12.06
C LYS A 139 16.51 -12.65 12.06
N VAL A 140 16.92 -13.08 10.87
CA VAL A 140 18.05 -13.97 10.66
C VAL A 140 19.00 -13.32 9.69
N ARG A 141 20.30 -13.49 9.90
CA ARG A 141 21.32 -13.01 8.98
C ARG A 141 21.16 -13.72 7.63
N VAL A 142 20.86 -12.95 6.60
CA VAL A 142 20.90 -13.42 5.21
C VAL A 142 22.38 -13.63 4.86
N LYS A 143 22.73 -14.83 4.40
CA LYS A 143 24.09 -15.22 4.03
C LYS A 143 24.35 -14.93 2.57
#